data_AF-A0A850NRI5-F1
#
_entry.id   AF-A0A850NRI5-F1
#
_cell.length_a   1.000
_cell.length_b   1.000
_cell.length_c   1.000
_cell.angle_alpha   90.00
_cell.angle_beta   90.00
_cell.angle_gamma   90.00
#
_symmetry.space_group_name_H-M   'P 1'
#
loop_
_entity.id
_entity.type
_entity.pdbx_description
1 polymer ?
#
loop_
_entity_poly.entity_id
_entity_poly.type
_entity_poly.pdbx_seq_one_letter_code
_entity_poly.pdbx_strand_id
1 'polypeptide(L)'
;MTRSFLSSRRAPATSGAERMLPPRANPILLGQDAARDMLRAGLRGARPHHAWLLTGPRGIGKATLAYHAARWLLGGFAPATEDPSGTLFRQVAAGGHPDLRVLERSLDEKKQRLRGEIGIDEVRDATGFLRRTASVDGWRVMLIDGVEYLNRNAANALLKTLEEPPPRAIILLVCQAPQRLLPTIRSRCRSLAVPPLEGAVVTRLLAEAHAELDASA
;
A
#
# COMPACT_ATOMS: atom_id res chain seq x y z
N MET A 1 48.40 -15.29 2.76
CA MET A 1 47.34 -16.10 2.10
C MET A 1 46.08 -16.00 2.94
N THR A 2 45.16 -15.12 2.55
CA THR A 2 44.04 -14.66 3.37
C THR A 2 42.77 -15.40 2.92
N ARG A 3 42.22 -16.29 3.75
CA ARG A 3 40.98 -17.01 3.44
C ARG A 3 39.77 -16.22 3.96
N SER A 4 39.05 -15.63 3.02
CA SER A 4 37.75 -14.96 3.20
C SER A 4 36.68 -15.98 3.61
N PHE A 5 36.06 -15.79 4.78
CA PHE A 5 34.87 -16.51 5.20
C PHE A 5 33.63 -15.65 4.88
N LEU A 6 33.02 -15.91 3.72
CA LEU A 6 31.67 -15.42 3.40
C LEU A 6 30.65 -16.29 4.14
N SER A 7 30.14 -15.77 5.26
CA SER A 7 28.99 -16.32 5.97
C SER A 7 27.74 -16.15 5.10
N SER A 8 27.34 -17.23 4.42
CA SER A 8 26.05 -17.40 3.79
C SER A 8 24.96 -17.45 4.87
N ARG A 9 24.28 -16.32 5.13
CA ARG A 9 23.05 -16.31 5.91
C ARG A 9 21.93 -16.82 5.02
N ARG A 10 21.55 -18.09 5.21
CA ARG A 10 20.26 -18.64 4.75
C ARG A 10 19.14 -17.76 5.32
N ALA A 11 18.27 -17.25 4.44
CA ALA A 11 17.00 -16.67 4.87
C ALA A 11 16.19 -17.76 5.60
N PRO A 12 15.54 -17.43 6.73
CA PRO A 12 14.73 -18.41 7.46
C PRO A 12 13.53 -18.84 6.61
N ALA A 13 13.29 -20.15 6.56
CA ALA A 13 12.07 -20.72 5.99
C ALA A 13 10.89 -20.37 6.90
N THR A 14 9.96 -19.55 6.42
CA THR A 14 8.79 -19.08 7.18
C THR A 14 7.59 -19.96 6.92
N SER A 15 7.11 -20.61 7.99
CA SER A 15 6.01 -21.58 8.02
C SER A 15 4.64 -21.02 7.60
N GLY A 16 3.83 -21.84 6.95
CA GLY A 16 2.56 -21.50 6.27
C GLY A 16 1.44 -20.83 7.09
N ALA A 17 1.56 -20.73 8.41
CA ALA A 17 0.60 -19.97 9.24
C ALA A 17 0.79 -18.44 9.16
N GLU A 18 1.94 -17.95 8.66
CA GLU A 18 2.22 -16.52 8.45
C GLU A 18 1.60 -15.94 7.16
N ARG A 19 0.89 -16.74 6.35
CA ARG A 19 0.56 -16.38 4.95
C ARG A 19 -0.73 -15.58 4.72
N MET A 20 -1.41 -15.10 5.75
CA MET A 20 -2.53 -14.15 5.60
C MET A 20 -2.35 -12.88 6.43
N LEU A 21 -1.11 -12.37 6.49
CA LEU A 21 -0.84 -11.06 7.07
C LEU A 21 -1.65 -9.97 6.34
N PRO A 22 -2.25 -9.04 7.08
CA PRO A 22 -2.95 -7.91 6.46
C PRO A 22 -1.94 -7.09 5.63
N PRO A 23 -2.38 -6.41 4.55
CA PRO A 23 -1.48 -5.64 3.68
C PRO A 23 -0.53 -4.69 4.43
N ARG A 24 -1.01 -4.08 5.52
CA ARG A 24 -0.23 -3.19 6.39
C ARG A 24 0.87 -3.85 7.21
N ALA A 25 0.84 -5.16 7.39
CA ALA A 25 1.83 -5.94 8.15
C ALA A 25 2.54 -7.00 7.30
N ASN A 26 2.21 -7.09 6.01
CA ASN A 26 2.81 -8.06 5.11
C ASN A 26 4.14 -7.52 4.57
N PRO A 27 5.27 -8.23 4.76
CA PRO A 27 6.57 -7.83 4.22
C PRO A 27 6.86 -8.43 2.84
N ILE A 28 6.00 -9.33 2.36
CA ILE A 28 6.21 -10.09 1.13
C ILE A 28 5.33 -9.49 0.03
N LEU A 29 5.97 -8.99 -1.03
CA LEU A 29 5.33 -8.55 -2.26
C LEU A 29 5.80 -9.42 -3.42
N LEU A 30 4.95 -10.34 -3.88
CA LEU A 30 5.30 -11.37 -4.85
C LEU A 30 4.84 -10.99 -6.25
N GLY A 31 5.73 -11.14 -7.24
CA GLY A 31 5.42 -11.00 -8.68
C GLY A 31 4.90 -9.63 -9.12
N GLN A 32 5.13 -8.60 -8.31
CA GLN A 32 4.75 -7.22 -8.60
C GLN A 32 5.96 -6.29 -8.68
N ASP A 33 7.14 -6.84 -9.00
CA ASP A 33 8.41 -6.11 -9.08
C ASP A 33 8.33 -4.96 -10.10
N ALA A 34 7.80 -5.23 -11.31
CA ALA A 34 7.66 -4.20 -12.33
C ALA A 34 6.75 -3.04 -11.86
N ALA A 35 5.61 -3.34 -11.24
CA ALA A 35 4.70 -2.33 -10.70
C ALA A 35 5.34 -1.54 -9.54
N ARG A 36 6.06 -2.23 -8.65
CA ARG A 36 6.85 -1.62 -7.57
C ARG A 36 7.87 -0.65 -8.11
N ASP A 37 8.65 -1.06 -9.10
CA ASP A 37 9.76 -0.29 -9.62
C ASP A 37 9.26 0.92 -10.42
N MET A 38 8.18 0.78 -11.18
CA MET A 38 7.48 1.89 -11.84
C MET A 38 6.97 2.92 -10.82
N LEU A 39 6.32 2.47 -9.74
CA LEU A 39 5.82 3.35 -8.69
C LEU A 39 6.96 4.09 -8.00
N ARG A 40 8.03 3.38 -7.62
CA ARG A 40 9.22 3.95 -6.98
C ARG A 40 9.90 4.99 -7.88
N ALA A 41 10.09 4.68 -9.16
CA ALA A 41 10.68 5.61 -10.11
C ALA A 41 9.85 6.89 -10.25
N GLY A 42 8.52 6.77 -10.32
CA GLY A 42 7.63 7.91 -10.41
C GLY A 42 7.55 8.77 -9.13
N LEU A 43 7.71 8.16 -7.96
CA LEU A 43 7.70 8.85 -6.66
C LEU A 43 9.04 9.51 -6.30
N ARG A 44 10.16 9.04 -6.84
CA ARG A 44 11.50 9.62 -6.62
C ARG A 44 11.84 10.76 -7.59
N GLY A 45 11.10 10.89 -8.70
CA GLY A 45 11.36 11.93 -9.70
C GLY A 45 11.35 13.35 -9.14
N ALA A 46 11.99 14.29 -9.84
CA ALA A 46 12.10 15.70 -9.41
C ALA A 46 10.74 16.40 -9.19
N ARG A 47 9.69 15.92 -9.88
CA ARG A 47 8.29 16.33 -9.69
C ARG A 47 7.44 15.07 -9.57
N PRO A 48 7.34 14.47 -8.37
CA PRO A 48 6.56 13.26 -8.21
C PRO A 48 5.08 13.58 -8.39
N HIS A 49 4.39 12.70 -9.12
CA HIS A 49 2.94 12.85 -9.26
C HIS A 49 2.28 12.61 -7.90
N HIS A 50 1.48 13.56 -7.42
CA HIS A 50 0.94 13.57 -6.06
C HIS A 50 -0.12 12.49 -5.82
N ALA A 51 -0.78 11.98 -6.86
CA ALA A 51 -1.83 10.98 -6.73
C ALA A 51 -1.61 9.77 -7.65
N TRP A 52 -1.58 8.57 -7.09
CA TRP A 52 -1.42 7.31 -7.83
C TRP A 52 -2.64 6.43 -7.66
N LEU A 53 -3.16 5.92 -8.78
CA LEU A 53 -4.29 5.00 -8.81
C LEU A 53 -3.81 3.60 -9.19
N LEU A 54 -3.69 2.73 -8.20
CA LEU A 54 -3.31 1.32 -8.36
C LEU A 54 -4.56 0.51 -8.71
N THR A 55 -4.59 -0.03 -9.92
CA THR A 55 -5.73 -0.80 -10.46
C THR A 55 -5.38 -2.26 -10.66
N GLY A 56 -6.37 -3.15 -10.57
CA GLY A 56 -6.19 -4.58 -10.85
C GLY A 56 -7.10 -5.49 -10.03
N PRO A 57 -7.08 -6.81 -10.27
CA PRO A 57 -7.98 -7.76 -9.61
C PRO A 57 -7.84 -7.78 -8.08
N ARG A 58 -8.91 -8.19 -7.38
CA ARG A 58 -8.86 -8.37 -5.92
C ARG A 58 -7.83 -9.46 -5.55
N GLY A 59 -7.11 -9.25 -4.45
CA GLY A 59 -6.14 -10.23 -3.94
C GLY A 59 -4.74 -10.15 -4.57
N ILE A 60 -4.55 -9.34 -5.62
CA ILE A 60 -3.29 -9.32 -6.38
C ILE A 60 -2.11 -8.58 -5.70
N GLY A 61 -2.28 -8.14 -4.45
CA GLY A 61 -1.24 -7.42 -3.71
C GLY A 61 -1.20 -5.90 -3.91
N LYS A 62 -2.22 -5.27 -4.50
CA LYS A 62 -2.27 -3.79 -4.67
C LYS A 62 -2.13 -3.01 -3.36
N ALA A 63 -2.89 -3.41 -2.34
CA ALA A 63 -2.81 -2.78 -1.03
C ALA A 63 -1.44 -2.99 -0.41
N THR A 64 -0.88 -4.21 -0.51
CA THR A 64 0.48 -4.52 -0.04
C THR A 64 1.50 -3.62 -0.74
N LEU A 65 1.44 -3.50 -2.08
CA LEU A 65 2.30 -2.60 -2.84
C LEU A 65 2.15 -1.13 -2.39
N ALA A 66 0.94 -0.65 -2.13
CA ALA A 66 0.70 0.69 -1.62
C ALA A 66 1.34 0.91 -0.23
N TYR A 67 1.24 -0.06 0.69
CA TYR A 67 1.91 0.01 2.00
C TYR A 67 3.44 -0.03 1.88
N HIS A 68 3.99 -0.85 0.97
CA HIS A 68 5.43 -0.87 0.69
C HIS A 68 5.92 0.49 0.17
N ALA A 69 5.19 1.09 -0.77
CA ALA A 69 5.51 2.43 -1.28
C ALA A 69 5.39 3.51 -0.19
N ALA A 70 4.38 3.42 0.68
CA ALA A 70 4.20 4.33 1.81
C ALA A 70 5.38 4.24 2.79
N ARG A 71 5.78 3.04 3.22
CA ARG A 71 6.96 2.86 4.09
C ARG A 71 8.22 3.42 3.44
N TRP A 72 8.42 3.12 2.17
CA TRP A 72 9.59 3.61 1.44
C TRP A 72 9.65 5.14 1.34
N LEU A 73 8.52 5.81 1.11
CA LEU A 73 8.41 7.28 1.13
C LEU A 73 8.72 7.84 2.53
N LEU A 74 8.12 7.26 3.56
CA LEU A 74 8.23 7.74 4.94
C LEU A 74 9.62 7.54 5.53
N GLY A 75 10.35 6.51 5.11
CA GLY A 75 11.75 6.31 5.47
C GLY A 75 12.74 6.97 4.49
N GLY A 76 12.33 8.02 3.78
CA GLY A 76 13.24 8.83 2.97
C GLY A 76 13.84 8.09 1.77
N PHE A 77 13.10 7.16 1.18
CA PHE A 77 13.52 6.32 0.05
C PHE A 77 14.65 5.33 0.34
N ALA A 78 14.93 5.06 1.62
CA ALA A 78 15.94 4.09 2.03
C ALA A 78 15.50 2.65 1.73
N PRO A 79 16.40 1.74 1.33
CA PRO A 79 16.06 0.32 1.11
C PRO A 79 15.61 -0.41 2.38
N ALA A 80 16.10 0.01 3.55
CA ALA A 80 15.85 -0.66 4.84
C ALA A 80 14.40 -0.54 5.36
N THR A 81 13.54 0.24 4.69
CA THR A 81 12.15 0.51 5.13
C THR A 81 11.21 -0.69 5.03
N GLU A 82 11.65 -1.77 4.38
CA GLU A 82 10.89 -3.01 4.18
C GLU A 82 11.29 -4.11 5.17
N ASP A 83 12.29 -3.88 6.04
CA ASP A 83 12.66 -4.81 7.11
C ASP A 83 11.53 -4.92 8.16
N PRO A 84 10.93 -6.11 8.37
CA PRO A 84 9.87 -6.33 9.35
C PRO A 84 10.26 -5.97 10.79
N SER A 85 11.54 -6.07 11.13
CA SER A 85 12.06 -5.74 12.46
C SER A 85 12.22 -4.24 12.70
N GLY A 86 12.22 -3.45 11.62
CA GLY A 86 12.41 -2.00 11.65
C GLY A 86 11.29 -1.26 12.38
N THR A 87 11.63 -0.18 13.06
CA THR A 87 10.67 0.68 13.79
C THR A 87 9.57 1.22 12.88
N LEU A 88 9.94 1.69 11.68
CA LEU A 88 9.00 2.19 10.69
C LEU A 88 7.99 1.12 10.26
N PHE A 89 8.47 -0.10 9.98
CA PHE A 89 7.59 -1.21 9.60
C PHE A 89 6.58 -1.51 10.70
N ARG A 90 7.04 -1.63 11.94
CA ARG A 90 6.19 -1.90 13.12
C ARG A 90 5.16 -0.79 13.35
N GLN A 91 5.54 0.48 13.24
CA GLN A 91 4.62 1.62 13.36
C GLN A 91 3.52 1.60 12.30
N VAL A 92 3.88 1.33 11.04
CA VAL A 92 2.90 1.23 9.94
C VAL A 92 2.01 0.00 10.11
N ALA A 93 2.57 -1.14 10.50
CA ALA A 93 1.82 -2.37 10.75
C ALA A 93 0.80 -2.23 11.88
N ALA A 94 1.13 -1.46 12.92
CA ALA A 94 0.23 -1.10 14.00
C ALA A 94 -0.77 0.01 13.63
N GLY A 95 -0.63 0.66 12.46
CA GLY A 95 -1.48 1.77 12.03
C GLY A 95 -1.21 3.10 12.75
N GLY A 96 -0.05 3.24 13.40
CA GLY A 96 0.28 4.37 14.28
C GLY A 96 1.33 5.35 13.76
N HIS A 97 1.72 5.27 12.49
CA HIS A 97 2.72 6.18 11.94
C HIS A 97 2.14 7.60 11.80
N PRO A 98 2.79 8.64 12.35
CA PRO A 98 2.19 9.97 12.46
C PRO A 98 1.99 10.64 11.09
N ASP A 99 2.84 10.33 10.10
CA ASP A 99 2.75 10.89 8.74
C ASP A 99 2.04 9.96 7.73
N LEU A 100 1.30 8.94 8.19
CA LEU A 100 0.48 8.05 7.36
C LEU A 100 -0.98 8.08 7.80
N ARG A 101 -1.89 8.43 6.87
CA ARG A 101 -3.33 8.24 7.07
C ARG A 101 -3.87 7.20 6.11
N VAL A 102 -4.52 6.18 6.67
CA VAL A 102 -5.22 5.15 5.89
C VAL A 102 -6.73 5.37 5.99
N LEU A 103 -7.41 5.28 4.85
CA LEU A 103 -8.85 5.18 4.74
C LEU A 103 -9.20 3.82 4.15
N GLU A 104 -10.07 3.11 4.84
CA GLU A 104 -10.62 1.83 4.44
C GLU A 104 -12.07 1.76 4.93
N ARG A 105 -12.85 0.81 4.44
CA ARG A 105 -14.23 0.64 4.93
C ARG A 105 -14.18 0.28 6.41
N SER A 106 -14.75 1.12 7.26
CA SER A 106 -14.85 0.87 8.69
C SER A 106 -15.82 -0.28 8.99
N LEU A 107 -15.62 -0.97 10.12
CA LEU A 107 -16.54 -1.99 10.61
C LEU A 107 -17.81 -1.33 11.15
N ASP A 108 -18.98 -1.89 10.81
CA ASP A 108 -20.24 -1.60 11.49
C ASP A 108 -20.35 -2.53 12.70
N GLU A 109 -20.08 -2.00 13.89
CA GLU A 109 -20.08 -2.75 15.16
C GLU A 109 -21.44 -3.41 15.46
N LYS A 110 -22.56 -2.80 15.02
CA LYS A 110 -23.90 -3.35 15.26
C LYS A 110 -24.17 -4.57 14.38
N LYS A 111 -23.63 -4.58 13.17
CA LYS A 111 -23.90 -5.61 12.15
C LYS A 111 -22.72 -6.56 11.93
N GLN A 112 -21.60 -6.35 12.64
CA GLN A 112 -20.36 -7.11 12.54
C GLN A 112 -19.89 -7.30 11.08
N ARG A 113 -20.09 -6.27 10.24
CA ARG A 113 -19.69 -6.28 8.83
C ARG A 113 -19.08 -4.95 8.42
N LEU A 114 -18.26 -4.96 7.38
CA LEU A 114 -17.74 -3.73 6.80
C LEU A 114 -18.90 -2.86 6.32
N ARG A 115 -18.80 -1.55 6.57
CA ARG A 115 -19.69 -0.55 5.97
C ARG A 115 -19.59 -0.65 4.45
N GLY A 116 -20.70 -0.36 3.77
CA GLY A 116 -20.75 -0.39 2.31
C GLY A 116 -19.93 0.71 1.65
N GLU A 117 -19.70 1.81 2.38
CA GLU A 117 -19.13 3.05 1.87
C GLU A 117 -18.15 3.68 2.87
N ILE A 118 -17.26 4.51 2.34
CA ILE A 118 -16.38 5.42 3.08
C ILE A 118 -17.01 6.82 3.05
N GLY A 119 -17.18 7.41 4.22
CA GLY A 119 -17.91 8.65 4.43
C GLY A 119 -17.10 9.92 4.14
N ILE A 120 -17.79 11.06 4.04
CA ILE A 120 -17.15 12.36 3.81
C ILE A 120 -16.27 12.79 4.98
N ASP A 121 -16.67 12.49 6.22
CA ASP A 121 -15.94 12.92 7.41
C ASP A 121 -14.56 12.25 7.48
N GLU A 122 -14.49 10.95 7.17
CA GLU A 122 -13.22 10.20 7.05
C GLU A 122 -12.28 10.86 6.02
N VAL A 123 -12.80 11.29 4.87
CA VAL A 123 -12.01 12.00 3.85
C VAL A 123 -11.61 13.40 4.31
N ARG A 124 -12.48 14.15 4.98
CA ARG A 124 -12.17 15.50 5.50
C ARG A 124 -11.05 15.44 6.55
N ASP A 125 -11.10 14.45 7.43
CA ASP A 125 -10.06 14.24 8.43
C ASP A 125 -8.71 13.90 7.77
N ALA A 126 -8.71 13.01 6.78
CA ALA A 126 -7.49 12.62 6.06
C ALA A 126 -6.91 13.77 5.22
N THR A 127 -7.76 14.55 4.56
CA THR A 127 -7.32 15.72 3.78
C THR A 127 -6.85 16.87 4.66
N GLY A 128 -7.47 17.06 5.83
CA GLY A 128 -6.99 17.96 6.88
C GLY A 128 -5.61 17.54 7.42
N PHE A 129 -5.40 16.23 7.60
CA PHE A 129 -4.11 15.66 7.97
C PHE A 129 -3.00 16.02 6.95
N LEU A 130 -3.26 15.90 5.63
CA LEU A 130 -2.27 16.21 4.60
C LEU A 130 -1.78 17.67 4.60
N ARG A 131 -2.54 18.60 5.20
CA ARG A 131 -2.21 20.03 5.29
C ARG A 131 -1.37 20.39 6.52
N ARG A 132 -1.27 19.50 7.52
CA ARG A 132 -0.46 19.72 8.74
C ARG A 132 1.01 19.57 8.42
N THR A 133 1.90 20.22 9.14
CA THR A 133 3.36 20.00 9.03
C THR A 133 3.71 18.53 9.31
N ALA A 134 4.62 17.96 8.53
CA ALA A 134 5.09 16.60 8.75
C ALA A 134 5.85 16.51 10.08
N SER A 135 5.78 15.37 10.74
CA SER A 135 6.40 15.16 12.07
C SER A 135 7.92 15.13 11.98
N VAL A 136 8.44 14.65 10.86
CA VAL A 136 9.84 14.69 10.45
C VAL A 136 9.88 15.38 9.09
N ASP A 137 10.95 16.12 8.76
CA ASP A 137 11.10 16.81 7.47
C ASP A 137 11.03 15.82 6.28
N GLY A 138 9.82 15.51 5.82
CA GLY A 138 9.53 14.34 5.00
C GLY A 138 8.17 14.40 4.31
N TRP A 139 7.70 13.23 3.87
CA TRP A 139 6.44 13.07 3.13
C TRP A 139 5.28 12.76 4.06
N ARG A 140 4.09 13.28 3.70
CA ARG A 140 2.81 12.81 4.26
C ARG A 140 2.13 11.92 3.24
N VAL A 141 1.63 10.77 3.69
CA VAL A 141 1.00 9.79 2.79
C VAL A 141 -0.44 9.56 3.22
N MET A 142 -1.37 9.70 2.27
CA MET A 142 -2.75 9.25 2.40
C MET A 142 -2.95 8.01 1.53
N LEU A 143 -3.34 6.90 2.14
CA LEU A 143 -3.66 5.64 1.45
C LEU A 143 -5.17 5.40 1.55
N ILE A 144 -5.84 5.20 0.42
CA ILE A 144 -7.26 4.83 0.37
C ILE A 144 -7.37 3.42 -0.21
N ASP A 145 -7.73 2.45 0.62
CA ASP A 145 -7.98 1.07 0.18
C ASP A 145 -9.45 0.89 -0.22
N GLY A 146 -9.68 0.79 -1.54
CA GLY A 146 -11.01 0.69 -2.12
C GLY A 146 -11.64 2.06 -2.35
N VAL A 147 -10.98 2.91 -3.14
CA VAL A 147 -11.48 4.25 -3.51
C VAL A 147 -12.87 4.24 -4.17
N GLU A 148 -13.26 3.11 -4.80
CA GLU A 148 -14.60 2.90 -5.36
C GLU A 148 -15.72 2.80 -4.32
N TYR A 149 -15.38 2.70 -3.03
CA TYR A 149 -16.34 2.72 -1.94
C TYR A 149 -16.56 4.12 -1.35
N LEU A 150 -15.88 5.16 -1.85
CA LEU A 150 -16.20 6.52 -1.48
C LEU A 150 -17.63 6.85 -1.89
N ASN A 151 -18.44 7.33 -0.94
CA ASN A 151 -19.72 7.90 -1.32
C ASN A 151 -19.52 9.18 -2.15
N ARG A 152 -20.57 9.66 -2.82
CA ARG A 152 -20.48 10.81 -3.72
C ARG A 152 -19.89 12.06 -3.05
N ASN A 153 -20.26 12.32 -1.80
CA ASN A 153 -19.80 13.48 -1.04
C ASN A 153 -18.30 13.35 -0.70
N ALA A 154 -17.86 12.15 -0.31
CA ALA A 154 -16.48 11.83 -0.02
C ALA A 154 -15.59 11.93 -1.27
N ALA A 155 -16.06 11.41 -2.41
CA ALA A 155 -15.39 11.52 -3.70
C ALA A 155 -15.18 12.99 -4.13
N ASN A 156 -16.21 13.83 -3.97
CA ASN A 156 -16.11 15.26 -4.27
C ASN A 156 -15.19 16.02 -3.30
N ALA A 157 -15.15 15.62 -2.03
CA ALA A 157 -14.20 16.19 -1.06
C ALA A 157 -12.75 15.84 -1.43
N LEU A 158 -12.50 14.60 -1.87
CA LEU A 158 -11.19 14.16 -2.34
C LEU A 158 -10.73 14.96 -3.57
N LEU A 159 -11.63 15.25 -4.52
CA LEU A 159 -11.31 16.01 -5.74
C LEU A 159 -10.62 17.35 -5.45
N LYS A 160 -11.07 18.09 -4.42
CA LYS A 160 -10.45 19.36 -4.03
C LYS A 160 -8.98 19.21 -3.68
N THR A 161 -8.62 18.11 -3.04
CA THR A 161 -7.23 17.83 -2.65
C THR A 161 -6.41 17.28 -3.82
N LEU A 162 -7.06 16.57 -4.76
CA LEU A 162 -6.42 16.13 -6.00
C LEU A 162 -6.13 17.30 -6.95
N GLU A 163 -6.94 18.36 -6.93
CA GLU A 163 -6.76 19.60 -7.71
C GLU A 163 -5.66 20.48 -7.13
N GLU A 164 -5.64 20.63 -5.81
CA GLU A 164 -4.69 21.48 -5.09
C GLU A 164 -3.96 20.66 -4.01
N PRO A 165 -3.00 19.80 -4.41
CA PRO A 165 -2.29 18.96 -3.46
C PRO A 165 -1.39 19.79 -2.54
N PRO A 166 -1.40 19.50 -1.22
CA PRO A 166 -0.43 20.09 -0.31
C PRO A 166 1.00 19.73 -0.74
N PRO A 167 2.00 20.60 -0.49
CA PRO A 167 3.40 20.27 -0.78
C PRO A 167 3.81 19.03 0.00
N ARG A 168 4.68 18.19 -0.58
CA ARG A 168 5.18 16.95 0.05
C ARG A 168 4.07 16.00 0.56
N ALA A 169 2.93 15.95 -0.13
CA ALA A 169 1.86 14.99 0.12
C ALA A 169 1.73 14.00 -1.06
N ILE A 170 1.62 12.71 -0.75
CA ILE A 170 1.32 11.65 -1.71
C ILE A 170 0.00 10.98 -1.35
N ILE A 171 -0.82 10.72 -2.35
CA ILE A 171 -2.10 10.05 -2.26
C ILE A 171 -2.01 8.74 -3.05
N LEU A 172 -2.16 7.62 -2.36
CA LEU A 172 -2.18 6.27 -2.94
C LEU A 172 -3.61 5.74 -2.91
N LEU A 173 -4.19 5.50 -4.07
CA LEU A 173 -5.56 5.02 -4.23
C LEU A 173 -5.50 3.59 -4.74
N VAL A 174 -6.08 2.65 -4.00
CA VAL A 174 -6.21 1.26 -4.43
C VAL A 174 -7.63 1.05 -4.95
N CYS A 175 -7.75 0.54 -6.17
CA CYS A 175 -9.04 0.34 -6.82
C CYS A 175 -9.13 -1.03 -7.50
N GLN A 176 -10.23 -1.74 -7.25
CA GLN A 176 -10.54 -3.01 -7.92
C GLN A 176 -11.39 -2.78 -9.17
N ALA A 177 -12.31 -1.81 -9.11
CA ALA A 177 -13.27 -1.52 -10.17
C ALA A 177 -13.17 -0.04 -10.63
N PRO A 178 -12.14 0.33 -11.41
CA PRO A 178 -11.91 1.73 -11.83
C PRO A 178 -13.07 2.32 -12.66
N GLN A 179 -13.89 1.49 -13.29
CA GLN A 179 -15.11 1.90 -13.99
C GLN A 179 -16.19 2.48 -13.07
N ARG A 180 -16.14 2.19 -11.76
CA ARG A 180 -17.03 2.75 -10.75
C ARG A 180 -16.57 4.12 -10.24
N LEU A 181 -15.35 4.55 -10.59
CA LEU A 181 -14.81 5.84 -10.17
C LEU A 181 -15.33 6.97 -11.05
N LEU A 182 -15.47 8.15 -10.44
CA LEU A 182 -15.72 9.37 -11.18
C LEU A 182 -14.58 9.62 -12.17
N PRO A 183 -14.86 9.94 -13.45
CA PRO A 183 -13.82 10.28 -14.43
C PRO A 183 -12.90 11.41 -13.97
N THR A 184 -13.42 12.34 -13.17
CA THR A 184 -12.69 13.47 -12.58
C THR A 184 -11.62 13.07 -11.57
N ILE A 185 -11.78 11.95 -10.87
CA ILE A 185 -10.74 11.38 -10.00
C ILE A 185 -9.67 10.75 -10.87
N ARG A 186 -10.08 9.92 -11.84
CA ARG A 186 -9.17 9.20 -12.74
C ARG A 186 -8.26 10.14 -13.52
N SER A 187 -8.79 11.25 -14.03
CA SER A 187 -8.01 12.22 -14.81
C SER A 187 -6.94 12.95 -14.01
N ARG A 188 -7.04 12.96 -12.67
CA ARG A 188 -6.09 13.62 -11.75
C ARG A 188 -5.13 12.65 -11.08
N CYS A 189 -5.18 11.37 -11.45
CA CYS A 189 -4.32 10.34 -10.89
C CYS A 189 -3.46 9.73 -11.98
N ARG A 190 -2.19 9.47 -11.66
CA ARG A 190 -1.38 8.61 -12.49
C ARG A 190 -1.81 7.16 -12.26
N SER A 191 -2.31 6.53 -13.30
CA SER A 191 -2.76 5.14 -13.22
C SER A 191 -1.56 4.18 -13.27
N LEU A 192 -1.56 3.19 -12.39
CA LEU A 192 -0.62 2.08 -12.36
C LEU A 192 -1.41 0.78 -12.34
N ALA A 193 -1.36 0.03 -13.44
CA ALA A 193 -1.94 -1.30 -13.51
C ALA A 193 -1.04 -2.29 -12.75
N VAL A 194 -1.65 -3.07 -11.86
CA VAL A 194 -1.02 -4.17 -11.12
C VAL A 194 -1.54 -5.46 -11.75
N PRO A 195 -0.76 -6.10 -12.63
CA PRO A 195 -1.24 -7.22 -13.44
C PRO A 195 -1.48 -8.47 -12.57
N PRO A 196 -2.34 -9.40 -13.06
CA PRO A 196 -2.39 -10.76 -12.53
C PRO A 196 -0.99 -11.38 -12.48
N LEU A 197 -0.77 -12.29 -11.52
CA LEU A 197 0.48 -13.03 -11.42
C LEU A 197 0.55 -14.01 -12.57
N GLU A 198 1.73 -14.13 -13.18
CA GLU A 198 1.98 -15.15 -14.20
C GLU A 198 1.75 -16.55 -13.62
N GLY A 199 1.25 -17.47 -14.44
CA GLY A 199 0.90 -18.82 -14.00
C GLY A 199 2.07 -19.54 -13.30
N ALA A 200 3.30 -19.33 -13.75
CA ALA A 200 4.50 -19.89 -13.11
C ALA A 200 4.72 -19.37 -11.67
N VAL A 201 4.46 -18.08 -11.42
CA VAL A 201 4.54 -17.49 -10.07
C VAL A 201 3.42 -18.05 -9.19
N VAL A 202 2.20 -18.15 -9.72
CA VAL A 202 1.07 -18.75 -8.99
C VAL A 202 1.35 -20.22 -8.62
N THR A 203 1.84 -21.02 -9.57
CA THR A 203 2.20 -22.43 -9.34
C THR A 203 3.29 -22.55 -8.29
N ARG A 204 4.32 -21.69 -8.33
CA ARG A 204 5.37 -21.67 -7.31
C ARG A 204 4.80 -21.35 -5.93
N LEU A 205 3.93 -20.34 -5.82
CA LEU A 205 3.30 -19.97 -4.54
C LEU A 205 2.38 -21.06 -4.00
N LEU A 206 1.63 -21.72 -4.88
CA LEU A 206 0.80 -22.86 -4.50
C LEU A 206 1.64 -24.07 -4.09
N ALA A 207 2.74 -24.37 -4.78
CA ALA A 207 3.65 -25.45 -4.43
C ALA A 207 4.36 -25.18 -3.08
N GLU A 208 4.83 -23.95 -2.86
CA GLU A 208 5.39 -23.50 -1.59
C GLU A 208 4.33 -23.51 -0.47
N ALA A 209 3.03 -23.38 -0.77
CA ALA A 209 1.95 -23.49 0.21
C ALA A 209 1.56 -24.93 0.50
N HIS A 210 1.51 -25.79 -0.51
CA HIS A 210 1.21 -27.21 -0.38
C HIS A 210 2.30 -27.97 0.37
N ALA A 211 3.58 -27.75 0.02
CA ALA A 211 4.70 -28.43 0.67
C ALA A 211 4.79 -28.14 2.19
N GLU A 212 4.25 -27.00 2.64
CA GLU A 212 4.18 -26.65 4.05
C GLU A 212 2.97 -27.27 4.77
N LEU A 213 1.84 -27.48 4.08
CA LEU A 213 0.69 -28.20 4.61
C LEU A 213 1.02 -29.68 4.83
N ASP A 214 1.74 -30.29 3.90
CA ASP A 214 2.19 -31.69 4.01
C ASP A 214 3.30 -31.87 5.07
N ALA A 215 4.08 -30.82 5.36
CA ALA A 215 5.10 -30.83 6.40
C ALA A 215 4.58 -30.48 7.81
N SER A 216 3.32 -30.05 7.92
CA SER A 216 2.66 -29.71 9.19
C SER A 216 1.53 -30.68 9.58
N ALA A 217 1.34 -31.75 8.80
CA ALA A 217 0.49 -32.91 9.08
C ALA A 217 1.32 -34.09 9.62
#